data_AF-A0A161MCD1-F1
#
_entry.id   AF-A0A161MCD1-F1
#
_cell.length_a   1.000
_cell.length_b   1.000
_cell.length_c   1.000
_cell.angle_alpha   90.00
_cell.angle_beta   90.00
_cell.angle_gamma   90.00
#
_symmetry.space_group_name_H-M   'P 1'
#
loop_
_entity.id
_entity.type
_entity.pdbx_description
1 polymer ?
#
loop_
_entity_poly.entity_id
_entity_poly.type
_entity_poly.pdbx_seq_one_letter_code
_entity_poly.pdbx_strand_id
1 'polypeptide(L)'
;PVSSSYMGVEEVVRQYYMSAEGGAYTEGYHDEGRIIINLALCVFWKIIYAPLEGMFHVRLQDRPLDWGSSAFYRNRAELIHNHIEHLLNTGINGVMEEITDVCTKHTGTLSM
;
A
#
# COMPACT_ATOMS: atom_id res chain seq x y z
N PRO A 1 28.53 -34.07 7.08
CA PRO A 1 27.11 -34.05 6.68
C PRO A 1 26.66 -32.61 6.41
N VAL A 2 26.48 -32.25 5.14
CA VAL A 2 25.85 -30.96 4.80
C VAL A 2 24.39 -31.11 5.17
N SER A 3 23.92 -30.36 6.17
CA SER A 3 22.50 -30.35 6.49
C SER A 3 21.77 -29.73 5.30
N SER A 4 20.99 -30.53 4.57
CA SER A 4 20.07 -30.00 3.57
C SER A 4 19.04 -29.12 4.29
N SER A 5 19.21 -27.80 4.16
CA SER A 5 18.24 -26.83 4.66
C SER A 5 17.04 -26.86 3.72
N TYR A 6 15.86 -27.20 4.26
CA TYR A 6 14.61 -27.07 3.52
C TYR A 6 14.19 -25.60 3.53
N MET A 7 13.91 -25.05 2.35
CA MET A 7 13.46 -23.68 2.17
C MET A 7 12.19 -23.66 1.30
N GLY A 8 11.37 -22.62 1.48
CA GLY A 8 10.26 -22.35 0.57
C GLY A 8 10.74 -22.02 -0.84
N VAL A 9 9.89 -22.21 -1.84
CA VAL A 9 10.23 -21.94 -3.24
C VAL A 9 10.56 -20.45 -3.43
N GLU A 10 9.84 -19.59 -2.72
CA GLU A 10 9.99 -18.15 -2.73
C GLU A 10 11.36 -17.72 -2.19
N GLU A 11 11.84 -18.39 -1.15
CA GLU A 11 13.18 -18.16 -0.58
C GLU A 11 14.27 -18.59 -1.56
N VAL A 12 14.10 -19.75 -2.20
CA VAL A 12 15.03 -20.24 -3.24
C VAL A 12 15.11 -19.24 -4.40
N VAL A 13 13.96 -18.77 -4.88
CA VAL A 13 13.88 -17.80 -5.98
C VAL A 13 14.50 -16.46 -5.56
N ARG A 14 14.24 -15.98 -4.34
CA ARG A 14 14.86 -14.73 -3.84
C ARG A 14 16.38 -14.86 -3.83
N GLN A 15 16.92 -15.94 -3.26
CA GLN A 15 18.37 -16.15 -3.22
C GLN A 15 18.99 -16.22 -4.61
N TYR A 16 18.29 -16.83 -5.58
CA TYR A 16 18.73 -16.82 -6.97
C TYR A 16 18.84 -15.39 -7.51
N TYR A 17 17.80 -14.56 -7.41
CA TYR A 17 17.86 -13.17 -7.88
C TYR A 17 18.94 -12.33 -7.16
N MET A 18 19.21 -12.61 -5.88
CA MET A 18 20.27 -11.92 -5.14
C MET A 18 21.69 -12.39 -5.51
N SER A 19 21.82 -13.56 -6.15
CA SER A 19 23.12 -14.09 -6.59
C SER A 19 23.66 -13.33 -7.81
N ALA A 20 24.96 -13.45 -8.07
CA ALA A 20 25.58 -12.88 -9.26
C ALA A 20 24.97 -13.44 -10.57
N GLU A 21 24.50 -14.69 -10.55
CA GLU A 21 23.89 -15.37 -11.70
C GLU A 21 22.47 -14.85 -11.99
N GLY A 22 21.71 -14.49 -10.94
CA GLY A 22 20.33 -14.01 -11.06
C GLY A 22 20.16 -12.49 -11.18
N GLY A 23 21.25 -11.73 -11.28
CA GLY A 23 21.22 -10.28 -11.51
C GLY A 23 21.74 -9.42 -10.35
N ALA A 24 22.25 -10.04 -9.28
CA ALA A 24 22.87 -9.37 -8.13
C ALA A 24 21.97 -8.30 -7.49
N TYR A 25 20.66 -8.56 -7.41
CA TYR A 25 19.71 -7.68 -6.73
C TYR A 25 20.08 -7.61 -5.24
N THR A 26 20.22 -6.40 -4.70
CA THR A 26 20.64 -6.21 -3.30
C THR A 26 19.50 -6.44 -2.32
N GLU A 27 18.24 -6.27 -2.77
CA GLU A 27 17.04 -6.36 -1.95
C GLU A 27 15.93 -7.09 -2.70
N GLY A 28 15.06 -7.77 -1.96
CA GLY A 28 13.89 -8.45 -2.50
C GLY A 28 13.02 -9.00 -1.38
N TYR A 29 11.71 -9.01 -1.59
CA TYR A 29 10.75 -9.52 -0.62
C TYR A 29 9.66 -10.31 -1.32
N HIS A 30 9.26 -11.42 -0.71
CA HIS A 30 8.04 -12.12 -1.10
C HIS A 30 6.91 -11.70 -0.17
N ASP A 31 5.85 -11.13 -0.72
CA ASP A 31 4.75 -10.55 0.06
C ASP A 31 3.36 -10.73 -0.58
N GLU A 32 3.27 -11.56 -1.62
CA GLU A 32 2.04 -11.81 -2.39
C GLU A 32 1.39 -10.53 -2.98
N GLY A 33 2.17 -9.47 -3.22
CA GLY A 33 1.71 -8.18 -3.74
C GLY A 33 1.26 -7.19 -2.66
N ARG A 34 1.46 -7.50 -1.37
CA ARG A 34 1.02 -6.66 -0.26
C ARG A 34 1.69 -5.28 -0.24
N ILE A 35 2.94 -5.15 -0.65
CA ILE A 35 3.68 -3.89 -0.78
C ILE A 35 2.94 -2.97 -1.74
N ILE A 36 2.60 -3.44 -2.95
CA ILE A 36 1.91 -2.59 -3.94
C ILE A 36 0.53 -2.17 -3.43
N ILE A 37 -0.22 -3.09 -2.80
CA ILE A 37 -1.52 -2.78 -2.20
C ILE A 37 -1.37 -1.74 -1.08
N ASN A 38 -0.42 -1.94 -0.16
CA ASN A 38 -0.20 -1.04 0.96
C ASN A 38 0.29 0.34 0.50
N LEU A 39 1.17 0.40 -0.50
CA LEU A 39 1.61 1.65 -1.11
C LEU A 39 0.41 2.40 -1.72
N ALA A 40 -0.46 1.71 -2.47
CA ALA A 40 -1.67 2.32 -3.02
C ALA A 40 -2.61 2.82 -1.92
N LEU A 41 -2.81 2.05 -0.85
CA LEU A 41 -3.62 2.46 0.31
C LEU A 41 -3.04 3.69 1.02
N CYS A 42 -1.71 3.78 1.16
CA CYS A 42 -1.06 4.96 1.73
C CYS A 42 -1.25 6.17 0.83
N VAL A 43 -0.97 6.04 -0.47
CA VAL A 43 -1.08 7.13 -1.44
C VAL A 43 -2.51 7.68 -1.51
N PHE A 44 -3.54 6.84 -1.35
CA PHE A 44 -4.95 7.25 -1.39
C PHE A 44 -5.59 7.45 -0.02
N TRP A 45 -4.83 7.43 1.08
CA TRP A 45 -5.37 7.44 2.44
C TRP A 45 -6.35 8.61 2.69
N LYS A 46 -5.96 9.83 2.27
CA LYS A 46 -6.80 11.04 2.39
C LYS A 46 -8.12 10.93 1.62
N ILE A 47 -8.13 10.17 0.51
CA ILE A 47 -9.32 9.94 -0.32
C ILE A 47 -10.22 8.88 0.33
N ILE A 48 -9.62 7.80 0.86
CA ILE A 48 -10.33 6.72 1.55
C ILE A 48 -11.09 7.28 2.76
N TYR A 49 -10.42 8.09 3.59
CA TYR A 49 -10.96 8.70 4.80
C TYR A 49 -11.47 10.13 4.59
N ALA A 50 -11.78 10.53 3.35
CA ALA A 50 -12.40 11.82 3.08
C ALA A 50 -13.70 11.98 3.90
N PRO A 51 -13.95 13.15 4.52
CA PRO A 51 -15.07 13.35 5.44
C PRO A 51 -16.40 13.54 4.70
N LEU A 52 -16.82 12.53 3.94
CA LEU A 52 -18.10 12.53 3.24
C LEU A 52 -19.24 12.12 4.19
N GLU A 53 -20.39 12.75 4.01
CA GLU A 53 -21.59 12.48 4.81
C GLU A 53 -22.00 11.00 4.71
N GLY A 54 -22.32 10.39 5.86
CA GLY A 54 -22.80 9.02 5.92
C GLY A 54 -21.74 7.92 5.74
N MET A 55 -20.46 8.26 5.59
CA MET A 55 -19.41 7.24 5.37
C MET A 55 -18.91 6.58 6.66
N PHE A 56 -18.95 7.31 7.78
CA PHE A 56 -18.51 6.83 9.09
C PHE A 56 -19.57 7.21 10.14
N HIS A 57 -20.10 6.21 10.84
CA HIS A 57 -21.11 6.39 11.89
C HIS A 57 -20.60 6.04 13.29
N VAL A 58 -19.55 5.23 13.39
CA VAL A 58 -18.98 4.80 14.68
C VAL A 58 -17.47 4.98 14.70
N ARG A 59 -16.92 5.26 15.90
CA ARG A 59 -15.49 5.53 16.09
C ARG A 59 -14.55 4.38 15.70
N LEU A 60 -15.05 3.14 15.72
CA LEU A 60 -14.24 1.94 15.48
C LEU A 60 -14.30 1.45 14.02
N GLN A 61 -14.91 2.21 13.10
CA GLN A 61 -14.86 1.85 11.68
C GLN A 61 -13.43 1.98 11.14
N ASP A 62 -12.93 0.89 10.59
CA ASP A 62 -11.63 0.83 9.91
C ASP A 62 -11.70 1.30 8.45
N ARG A 63 -12.90 1.49 7.89
CA ARG A 63 -13.14 1.85 6.49
C ARG A 63 -14.51 2.53 6.31
N PRO A 64 -14.73 3.27 5.20
CA PRO A 64 -16.03 3.89 4.94
C PRO A 64 -17.09 2.83 4.60
N LEU A 65 -18.36 3.11 4.87
CA LEU A 65 -19.47 2.16 4.66
C LEU A 65 -19.70 1.77 3.21
N ASP A 66 -19.24 2.58 2.25
CA ASP A 66 -19.33 2.27 0.82
C ASP A 66 -18.15 1.46 0.29
N TRP A 67 -17.16 1.11 1.14
CA TRP A 67 -15.99 0.30 0.78
C TRP A 67 -16.38 -1.07 0.22
N GLY A 68 -15.70 -1.50 -0.84
CA GLY A 68 -15.98 -2.78 -1.52
C GLY A 68 -17.19 -2.75 -2.45
N SER A 69 -17.79 -1.59 -2.69
CA SER A 69 -18.89 -1.40 -3.65
C SER A 69 -18.55 -0.38 -4.73
N SER A 70 -19.34 -0.34 -5.81
CA SER A 70 -19.21 0.69 -6.84
C SER A 70 -19.55 2.11 -6.34
N ALA A 71 -20.21 2.24 -5.18
CA ALA A 71 -20.50 3.53 -4.58
C ALA A 71 -19.22 4.24 -4.09
N PHE A 72 -18.20 3.52 -3.61
CA PHE A 72 -16.94 4.11 -3.15
C PHE A 72 -16.32 5.04 -4.20
N TYR A 73 -16.17 4.52 -5.43
CA TYR A 73 -15.63 5.29 -6.54
C TYR A 73 -16.59 6.42 -6.95
N ARG A 74 -17.89 6.13 -7.11
CA ARG A 74 -18.88 7.15 -7.54
C ARG A 74 -18.92 8.36 -6.61
N ASN A 75 -18.86 8.12 -5.30
CA ASN A 75 -18.90 9.19 -4.28
C ASN A 75 -17.60 10.00 -4.20
N ARG A 76 -16.50 9.51 -4.79
CA ARG A 76 -15.16 10.12 -4.73
C ARG A 76 -14.53 10.35 -6.10
N ALA A 77 -15.28 10.23 -7.20
CA ALA A 77 -14.70 10.21 -8.53
C ALA A 77 -13.88 11.47 -8.83
N GLU A 78 -14.42 12.64 -8.48
CA GLU A 78 -13.70 13.92 -8.62
C GLU A 78 -12.46 13.98 -7.74
N LEU A 79 -12.56 13.60 -6.46
CA LEU A 79 -11.43 13.56 -5.53
C LEU A 79 -10.31 12.63 -6.02
N ILE A 80 -10.68 11.45 -6.54
CA ILE A 80 -9.75 10.46 -7.09
C ILE A 80 -9.04 11.04 -8.32
N HIS A 81 -9.77 11.62 -9.27
CA HIS A 81 -9.17 12.19 -10.47
C HIS A 81 -8.24 13.36 -10.15
N ASN A 82 -8.67 14.29 -9.31
CA ASN A 82 -7.84 15.43 -8.89
C ASN A 82 -6.56 14.96 -8.17
N HIS A 83 -6.66 13.91 -7.34
CA HIS A 83 -5.50 13.33 -6.65
C HIS A 83 -4.54 12.66 -7.63
N ILE A 84 -5.06 11.91 -8.62
CA ILE A 84 -4.23 11.30 -9.67
C ILE A 84 -3.51 12.38 -10.47
N GLU A 85 -4.19 13.45 -10.89
CA GLU A 85 -3.56 14.57 -11.60
C GLU A 85 -2.47 15.23 -10.75
N HIS A 86 -2.71 15.43 -9.44
CA HIS A 86 -1.72 15.94 -8.52
C HIS A 86 -0.46 15.04 -8.45
N LEU A 87 -0.65 13.73 -8.32
CA LEU A 87 0.45 12.76 -8.29
C LEU A 87 1.22 12.71 -9.62
N LEU A 88 0.53 12.82 -10.76
CA LEU A 88 1.17 12.90 -12.08
C LEU A 88 2.01 14.18 -12.22
N ASN A 89 1.53 15.31 -11.69
CA ASN A 89 2.24 16.59 -11.74
C ASN A 89 3.45 16.65 -10.78
N THR A 90 3.36 16.00 -9.62
CA THR A 90 4.42 15.98 -8.59
C THR A 90 5.40 14.82 -8.76
N GLY A 91 5.02 13.79 -9.52
CA GLY A 91 5.81 12.61 -9.79
C GLY A 91 6.15 11.82 -8.52
N ILE A 92 7.30 11.15 -8.52
CA ILE A 92 7.72 10.28 -7.42
C ILE A 92 7.81 11.01 -6.08
N ASN A 93 8.13 12.31 -6.08
CA ASN A 93 8.25 13.09 -4.85
C ASN A 93 6.90 13.23 -4.13
N GLY A 94 5.81 13.52 -4.86
CA GLY A 94 4.48 13.59 -4.26
C GLY A 94 3.97 12.24 -3.80
N VAL A 95 4.26 11.17 -4.56
CA VAL A 95 3.95 9.79 -4.13
C VAL A 95 4.66 9.46 -2.81
N MET A 96 5.96 9.76 -2.70
CA MET A 96 6.74 9.51 -1.49
C MET A 96 6.30 10.39 -0.32
N GLU A 97 5.88 11.63 -0.58
CA GLU A 97 5.33 12.53 0.43
C GLU A 97 4.04 11.95 1.02
N GLU A 98 3.09 11.49 0.18
CA GLU A 98 1.85 10.86 0.66
C GLU A 98 2.14 9.59 1.49
N ILE A 99 3.04 8.72 1.02
CA ILE A 99 3.42 7.52 1.77
C ILE A 99 4.05 7.89 3.11
N THR A 100 4.99 8.84 3.11
CA THR A 100 5.70 9.26 4.32
C THR A 100 4.74 9.91 5.32
N ASP A 101 3.82 10.75 4.86
CA ASP A 101 2.82 11.40 5.69
C ASP A 101 1.95 10.37 6.41
N VAL A 102 1.45 9.38 5.67
CA VAL A 102 0.60 8.32 6.22
C VAL A 102 1.37 7.43 7.18
N CYS A 103 2.54 6.95 6.80
CA CYS A 103 3.36 6.13 7.67
C CYS A 103 3.76 6.90 8.95
N THR A 104 4.02 8.19 8.88
CA THR A 104 4.41 8.97 10.08
C THR A 104 3.21 9.22 11.00
N LYS A 105 2.02 9.49 10.46
CA LYS A 105 0.82 9.84 11.24
C LYS A 105 -0.01 8.65 11.70
N HIS A 106 0.03 7.55 10.96
CA HIS A 106 -0.90 6.43 11.12
C HIS A 106 -0.22 5.08 11.36
N THR A 107 1.13 5.02 11.43
CA THR A 107 1.78 3.81 11.93
C THR A 107 1.48 3.65 13.42
N GLY A 108 0.93 2.50 13.81
CA GLY A 108 0.60 2.20 15.21
C GLY A 108 -0.77 2.72 15.69
N THR A 109 -1.59 3.35 14.84
CA THR A 109 -2.93 3.86 15.24
C THR A 109 -4.02 2.79 15.41
N LEU A 110 -3.67 1.50 15.29
CA LEU A 110 -4.46 0.40 15.84
C LEU A 110 -3.76 -0.15 17.09
N SER A 111 -3.57 0.72 18.09
CA SER A 111 -3.36 0.25 19.46
C SER A 111 -4.72 -0.24 19.97
N MET A 112 -4.91 -1.56 20.00
CA MET A 112 -5.84 -2.19 20.94
C MET A 112 -5.44 -1.84 22.37
#